data_AF-A0AAV1XTD8-F1
#
_entry.id   AF-A0AAV1XTD8-F1
#
_cell.length_a   1.000
_cell.length_b   1.000
_cell.length_c   1.000
_cell.angle_alpha   90.00
_cell.angle_beta   90.00
_cell.angle_gamma   90.00
#
_symmetry.space_group_name_H-M   'P 1'
#
loop_
_entity.id
_entity.type
_entity.pdbx_description
1 polymer ?
#
loop_
_entity_poly.entity_id
_entity_poly.type
_entity_poly.pdbx_seq_one_letter_code
_entity_poly.pdbx_strand_id
1 'polypeptide(L)'
;MSRIFGDWEGSYKELPRWFNAVQWYLPGTIVRYGASNHDSPNTYILDRVFWAFKPCIEGFAFCKPILQVDGTFFTGKYNGTLLIASSQDGNRRIFPVAFAIVEGETKEAWEWFFFNIRSFVTQEANICIISDRGTGLLGALRVELPQWRNAHSVYCIRHVASNFNKEFRDTDLKEKVIAMGKYM
;
A
#
# COMPACT_ATOMS: atom_id res chain seq x y z
N MET A 1 9.75 22.21 -17.09
CA MET A 1 9.61 20.96 -16.28
C MET A 1 9.27 19.75 -17.14
N SER A 2 8.37 19.86 -18.14
CA SER A 2 8.01 18.74 -19.04
C SER A 2 9.17 18.17 -19.88
N ARG A 3 10.19 18.98 -20.22
CA ARG A 3 11.37 18.53 -20.98
C ARG A 3 12.27 17.52 -20.25
N ILE A 4 12.14 17.38 -18.93
CA ILE A 4 13.00 16.51 -18.11
C ILE A 4 12.19 15.33 -17.54
N PHE A 5 10.96 15.56 -17.11
CA PHE A 5 10.11 14.56 -16.44
C PHE A 5 8.98 14.00 -17.31
N GLY A 6 8.85 14.45 -18.56
CA GLY A 6 7.73 14.11 -19.43
C GLY A 6 6.43 14.79 -18.99
N ASP A 7 5.31 14.35 -19.57
CA ASP A 7 3.97 14.74 -19.14
C ASP A 7 3.26 13.57 -18.43
N TRP A 8 2.17 13.90 -17.73
CA TRP A 8 1.38 12.94 -16.96
C TRP A 8 0.85 11.79 -17.82
N GLU A 9 0.38 12.09 -19.02
CA GLU A 9 -0.28 11.11 -19.89
C GLU A 9 0.76 10.14 -20.47
N GLY A 10 1.91 10.65 -20.91
CA GLY A 10 3.06 9.84 -21.31
C GLY A 10 3.53 8.93 -20.18
N SER A 11 3.62 9.42 -18.94
CA SER A 11 4.03 8.61 -17.79
C SER A 11 3.09 7.41 -17.56
N TYR A 12 1.77 7.62 -17.62
CA TYR A 12 0.80 6.52 -17.47
C TYR A 12 0.82 5.56 -18.66
N LYS A 13 1.06 6.04 -19.89
CA LYS A 13 1.20 5.19 -21.09
C LYS A 13 2.44 4.31 -21.05
N GLU A 14 3.53 4.78 -20.43
CA GLU A 14 4.77 4.00 -20.29
C GLU A 14 4.72 2.98 -19.14
N LEU A 15 3.80 3.11 -18.17
CA LEU A 15 3.70 2.19 -17.03
C LEU A 15 3.64 0.71 -17.45
N PRO A 16 2.77 0.27 -18.38
CA PRO A 16 2.75 -1.12 -18.83
C PRO A 16 4.08 -1.58 -19.42
N ARG A 17 4.74 -0.73 -20.20
CA ARG A 17 6.05 -1.04 -20.79
C ARG A 17 7.12 -1.18 -19.72
N TRP A 18 7.10 -0.29 -18.73
CA TRP A 18 8.01 -0.35 -17.59
C TRP A 18 7.81 -1.63 -16.78
N PHE A 19 6.57 -2.00 -16.46
CA PHE A 19 6.26 -3.25 -15.76
C PHE A 19 6.69 -4.49 -16.56
N ASN A 20 6.49 -4.51 -17.88
CA ASN A 20 6.98 -5.58 -18.73
C ASN A 20 8.51 -5.71 -18.66
N ALA A 21 9.24 -4.59 -18.68
CA ALA A 21 10.69 -4.61 -18.51
C ALA A 21 11.09 -5.11 -17.12
N VAL A 22 10.41 -4.67 -16.06
CA VAL A 22 10.66 -5.15 -14.70
C VAL A 22 10.45 -6.67 -14.60
N GLN A 23 9.37 -7.21 -15.17
CA GLN A 23 9.10 -8.65 -15.14
C GLN A 23 10.12 -9.45 -15.97
N TRP A 24 10.65 -8.86 -17.05
CA TRP A 24 11.73 -9.46 -17.84
C TRP A 24 13.04 -9.57 -17.05
N TYR A 25 13.47 -8.48 -16.40
CA TYR A 25 14.74 -8.45 -15.65
C TYR A 25 14.64 -9.08 -14.26
N LEU A 26 13.45 -9.10 -13.64
CA LEU A 26 13.19 -9.71 -12.35
C LEU A 26 12.04 -10.74 -12.44
N PRO A 27 12.29 -11.92 -13.07
CA PRO A 27 11.29 -12.97 -13.22
C PRO A 27 10.74 -13.45 -11.87
N GLY A 28 9.41 -13.39 -11.72
CA GLY A 28 8.70 -13.65 -10.46
C GLY A 28 8.15 -12.38 -9.80
N THR A 29 8.47 -11.19 -10.32
CA THR A 29 7.74 -9.97 -9.97
C THR A 29 6.29 -10.09 -10.41
N ILE A 30 5.38 -9.81 -9.48
CA ILE A 30 3.94 -9.86 -9.72
C ILE A 30 3.46 -8.48 -10.11
N VAL A 31 2.68 -8.42 -11.19
CA VAL A 31 1.93 -7.23 -11.63
C VAL A 31 0.50 -7.64 -11.89
N ARG A 32 -0.47 -6.85 -11.43
CA ARG A 32 -1.91 -7.08 -11.61
C ARG A 32 -2.59 -5.78 -11.99
N TYR A 33 -3.27 -5.79 -13.12
CA TYR A 33 -4.04 -4.66 -13.61
C TYR A 33 -5.51 -4.85 -13.24
N GLY A 34 -6.14 -3.77 -12.80
CA GLY A 34 -7.59 -3.60 -12.89
C GLY A 34 -7.87 -2.51 -13.91
N ALA A 35 -8.64 -2.85 -14.93
CA ALA A 35 -9.01 -1.95 -16.01
C ALA A 35 -10.49 -2.08 -16.29
N SER A 36 -11.12 -0.96 -16.63
CA SER A 36 -12.50 -0.88 -17.08
C SER A 36 -12.55 -0.64 -18.59
N ASN A 37 -13.60 -1.18 -19.21
CA ASN A 37 -13.94 -0.88 -20.60
C ASN A 37 -14.68 0.46 -20.66
N HIS A 38 -14.36 1.29 -21.65
CA HIS A 38 -15.16 2.47 -21.98
C HIS A 38 -15.89 2.28 -23.32
N ASP A 39 -16.88 3.14 -23.59
CA ASP A 39 -17.78 3.17 -24.76
C ASP A 39 -17.13 3.02 -26.15
N SER A 40 -15.81 3.20 -26.29
CA SER A 40 -15.09 2.92 -27.53
C SER A 40 -14.51 1.50 -27.50
N PRO A 41 -14.83 0.62 -28.47
CA PRO A 41 -14.18 -0.67 -28.57
C PRO A 41 -12.66 -0.47 -28.71
N ASN A 42 -11.90 -1.26 -27.95
CA ASN A 42 -10.42 -1.28 -27.93
C ASN A 42 -9.70 -0.17 -27.14
N THR A 43 -10.40 0.60 -26.29
CA THR A 43 -9.76 1.52 -25.32
C THR A 43 -9.92 1.00 -23.89
N TYR A 44 -8.81 0.74 -23.21
CA TYR A 44 -8.78 0.37 -21.80
C TYR A 44 -8.31 1.54 -20.95
N ILE A 45 -9.02 1.82 -19.86
CA ILE A 45 -8.59 2.78 -18.85
C ILE A 45 -7.91 2.00 -17.72
N LEU A 46 -6.70 2.42 -17.36
CA LEU A 46 -5.99 1.87 -16.21
C LEU A 46 -6.60 2.47 -14.94
N ASP A 47 -7.48 1.71 -14.27
CA ASP A 47 -8.07 2.14 -13.00
C ASP A 47 -7.10 1.91 -11.85
N ARG A 48 -6.45 0.74 -11.86
CA ARG A 48 -5.55 0.31 -10.79
C ARG A 48 -4.46 -0.62 -11.29
N VAL A 49 -3.29 -0.55 -10.67
CA VAL A 49 -2.21 -1.53 -10.85
C VAL A 49 -1.56 -1.85 -9.52
N PHE A 50 -1.42 -3.14 -9.24
CA PHE A 50 -0.71 -3.68 -8.08
C PHE A 50 0.59 -4.29 -8.55
N TRP A 51 1.64 -4.15 -7.76
CA TRP A 51 2.86 -4.92 -7.96
C TRP A 51 3.59 -5.25 -6.66
N ALA A 52 4.32 -6.35 -6.70
CA ALA A 52 5.28 -6.74 -5.69
C ALA A 52 6.50 -7.36 -6.38
N PHE A 53 7.69 -6.82 -6.10
CA PHE A 53 8.92 -7.34 -6.68
C PHE A 53 9.24 -8.72 -6.11
N LYS A 54 9.83 -9.60 -6.92
CA LYS A 54 10.23 -10.94 -6.46
C LYS A 54 11.03 -10.92 -5.15
N PRO A 55 12.07 -10.06 -4.98
CA PRO A 55 12.82 -10.01 -3.73
C PRO A 55 11.98 -9.51 -2.54
N CYS A 56 10.96 -8.69 -2.77
CA CYS A 56 10.03 -8.24 -1.73
C CYS A 56 9.11 -9.37 -1.27
N ILE A 57 8.61 -10.17 -2.21
CA ILE A 57 7.78 -11.36 -1.93
C ILE A 57 8.58 -12.37 -1.11
N GLU A 58 9.76 -12.75 -1.60
CA GLU A 58 10.63 -13.74 -0.94
C GLU A 58 11.20 -13.21 0.39
N GLY A 59 11.55 -11.92 0.43
CA GLY A 59 12.14 -11.28 1.60
C GLY A 59 11.16 -11.07 2.76
N PHE A 60 9.86 -11.00 2.50
CA PHE A 60 8.87 -10.80 3.55
C PHE A 60 8.87 -11.94 4.59
N ALA A 61 9.16 -13.18 4.18
CA ALA A 61 9.27 -14.32 5.09
C ALA A 61 10.40 -14.19 6.14
N PHE A 62 11.34 -13.26 5.93
CA PHE A 62 12.43 -12.96 6.87
C PHE A 62 12.19 -11.66 7.65
N CYS A 63 11.07 -10.98 7.39
CA CYS A 63 10.65 -9.80 8.13
C CYS A 63 9.88 -10.20 9.38
N LYS A 64 9.64 -9.23 10.27
CA LYS A 64 8.62 -9.38 11.30
C LYS A 64 7.26 -9.61 10.63
N PRO A 65 6.34 -10.39 11.21
CA PRO A 65 5.01 -10.64 10.66
C PRO A 65 4.08 -9.43 10.85
N ILE A 66 4.52 -8.26 10.36
CA ILE A 66 3.82 -6.99 10.43
C ILE A 66 3.74 -6.40 9.02
N LEU A 67 2.60 -5.80 8.68
CA LEU A 67 2.43 -5.00 7.48
C LEU A 67 1.92 -3.63 7.89
N GLN A 68 2.79 -2.63 7.80
CA GLN A 68 2.39 -1.24 7.88
C GLN A 68 1.90 -0.77 6.51
N VAL A 69 0.65 -0.34 6.46
CA VAL A 69 -0.02 0.12 5.24
C VAL A 69 -0.39 1.59 5.33
N ASP A 70 -0.23 2.30 4.22
CA ASP A 70 -0.58 3.72 4.11
C ASP A 70 -0.85 4.09 2.64
N GLY A 71 -1.57 5.18 2.43
CA GLY A 71 -1.81 5.75 1.11
C GLY A 71 -1.24 7.16 0.99
N THR A 72 -0.74 7.51 -0.19
CA THR A 72 -0.33 8.87 -0.51
C THR A 72 -0.97 9.34 -1.81
N PHE A 73 -1.60 10.51 -1.76
CA PHE A 73 -2.31 11.08 -2.89
C PHE A 73 -1.33 11.65 -3.91
N PHE A 74 -1.53 11.34 -5.19
CA PHE A 74 -0.76 11.98 -6.24
C PHE A 74 -1.17 13.43 -6.40
N THR A 75 -0.17 14.29 -6.57
CA THR A 75 -0.35 15.70 -6.91
C THR A 75 -0.17 15.84 -8.43
N GLY A 76 -1.26 15.96 -9.18
CA GLY A 76 -1.16 16.03 -10.65
C GLY A 76 -2.51 16.01 -11.36
N LYS A 77 -2.47 15.81 -12.68
CA LYS A 77 -3.68 15.72 -13.53
C LYS A 77 -4.57 14.53 -13.15
N TYR A 78 -3.96 13.44 -12.69
CA TYR A 78 -4.64 12.21 -12.30
C TYR A 78 -4.62 12.08 -10.78
N ASN A 79 -5.80 12.20 -10.15
CA ASN A 79 -5.99 12.23 -8.70
C ASN A 79 -5.99 10.83 -8.06
N GLY A 80 -5.09 9.94 -8.50
CA GLY A 80 -4.98 8.60 -7.92
C GLY A 80 -4.26 8.59 -6.58
N THR A 81 -4.26 7.43 -5.93
CA THR A 81 -3.52 7.17 -4.69
C THR A 81 -2.49 6.07 -4.90
N LEU A 82 -1.28 6.28 -4.37
CA LEU A 82 -0.30 5.22 -4.20
C LEU A 82 -0.48 4.57 -2.82
N LEU A 83 -0.93 3.31 -2.80
CA LEU A 83 -0.98 2.47 -1.61
C LEU A 83 0.35 1.72 -1.47
N ILE A 84 0.86 1.65 -0.24
CA ILE A 84 2.12 0.96 0.07
C ILE A 84 1.89 0.04 1.26
N ALA A 85 2.42 -1.18 1.15
CA ALA A 85 2.63 -2.08 2.28
C ALA A 85 4.13 -2.21 2.54
N SER A 86 4.52 -2.08 3.80
CA SER A 86 5.90 -2.23 4.26
C SER A 86 5.95 -3.07 5.52
N SER A 87 7.09 -3.71 5.76
CA SER A 87 7.38 -4.46 6.98
C SER A 87 8.67 -3.94 7.62
N GLN A 88 9.13 -4.62 8.67
CA GLN A 88 10.44 -4.40 9.24
C GLN A 88 11.28 -5.67 9.13
N ASP A 89 12.50 -5.53 8.64
CA ASP A 89 13.48 -6.61 8.66
C ASP A 89 13.97 -6.90 10.09
N GLY A 90 14.79 -7.95 10.24
CA GLY A 90 15.42 -8.30 11.53
C GLY A 90 16.28 -7.19 12.13
N ASN A 91 16.72 -6.23 11.33
CA ASN A 91 17.51 -5.06 11.74
C ASN A 91 16.65 -3.82 12.00
N ARG A 92 15.32 -3.97 12.07
CA ARG A 92 14.34 -2.88 12.31
C ARG A 92 14.37 -1.80 11.22
N ARG A 93 14.86 -2.13 10.02
CA ARG A 93 14.79 -1.23 8.85
C ARG A 93 13.48 -1.45 8.13
N ILE A 94 12.99 -0.39 7.48
CA ILE A 94 11.79 -0.47 6.66
C ILE A 94 12.09 -1.35 5.45
N PHE A 95 11.26 -2.37 5.25
CA PHE A 95 11.33 -3.27 4.11
C PHE A 95 10.06 -3.08 3.26
N PRO A 96 10.15 -2.60 2.01
CA PRO A 96 8.97 -2.48 1.15
C PRO A 96 8.46 -3.86 0.74
N VAL A 97 7.15 -4.05 0.77
CA VAL A 97 6.51 -5.35 0.50
C VAL A 97 5.72 -5.33 -0.80
N ALA A 98 4.78 -4.41 -0.93
CA ALA A 98 3.90 -4.32 -2.08
C ALA A 98 3.37 -2.91 -2.29
N PHE A 99 2.89 -2.64 -3.50
CA PHE A 99 2.46 -1.32 -3.93
C PHE A 99 1.22 -1.43 -4.80
N ALA A 100 0.41 -0.37 -4.80
CA ALA A 100 -0.63 -0.21 -5.80
C ALA A 100 -0.88 1.25 -6.15
N ILE A 101 -1.14 1.53 -7.43
CA ILE A 101 -1.79 2.75 -7.86
C ILE A 101 -3.28 2.42 -7.98
N VAL A 102 -4.13 3.23 -7.36
CA VAL A 102 -5.59 3.07 -7.35
C VAL A 102 -6.29 4.40 -7.63
N GLU A 103 -7.56 4.32 -7.97
CA GLU A 103 -8.42 5.46 -8.26
C GLU A 103 -8.66 6.39 -7.06
N GLY A 104 -8.46 5.89 -5.83
CA GLY A 104 -8.59 6.62 -4.58
C GLY A 104 -8.58 5.70 -3.35
N GLU A 105 -8.67 6.28 -2.15
CA GLU A 105 -8.73 5.50 -0.89
C GLU A 105 -10.15 5.00 -0.58
N THR A 106 -10.74 4.27 -1.52
CA THR A 106 -12.05 3.65 -1.35
C THR A 106 -11.92 2.30 -0.64
N LYS A 107 -13.03 1.80 -0.09
CA LYS A 107 -13.07 0.46 0.53
C LYS A 107 -12.67 -0.60 -0.49
N GLU A 108 -13.18 -0.48 -1.71
CA GLU A 108 -12.99 -1.42 -2.81
C GLU A 108 -11.53 -1.43 -3.29
N ALA A 109 -10.85 -0.28 -3.30
CA ALA A 109 -9.43 -0.18 -3.61
C ALA A 109 -8.58 -0.88 -2.54
N TRP A 110 -8.90 -0.68 -1.26
CA TRP A 110 -8.21 -1.33 -0.15
C TRP A 110 -8.47 -2.85 -0.09
N GLU A 111 -9.70 -3.31 -0.30
CA GLU A 111 -10.02 -4.74 -0.42
C GLU A 111 -9.22 -5.38 -1.55
N TRP A 112 -9.19 -4.74 -2.71
CA TRP A 112 -8.40 -5.22 -3.84
C TRP A 112 -6.90 -5.26 -3.52
N PHE A 113 -6.36 -4.27 -2.80
CA PHE A 113 -4.97 -4.25 -2.38
C PHE A 113 -4.65 -5.41 -1.43
N PHE A 114 -5.46 -5.62 -0.38
CA PHE A 114 -5.27 -6.72 0.56
C PHE A 114 -5.45 -8.09 -0.08
N PHE A 115 -6.42 -8.25 -0.98
CA PHE A 115 -6.62 -9.47 -1.75
C PHE A 115 -5.35 -9.83 -2.54
N ASN A 116 -4.72 -8.86 -3.20
CA ASN A 116 -3.49 -9.10 -3.97
C ASN A 116 -2.29 -9.41 -3.06
N ILE A 117 -2.14 -8.73 -1.91
CA ILE A 117 -1.11 -9.06 -0.91
C ILE A 117 -1.28 -10.51 -0.45
N ARG A 118 -2.50 -10.89 -0.05
CA ARG A 118 -2.77 -12.24 0.43
C ARG A 118 -2.50 -13.27 -0.66
N SER A 119 -2.99 -13.03 -1.86
CA SER A 119 -2.89 -13.99 -2.97
C SER A 119 -1.47 -14.21 -3.47
N PHE A 120 -0.65 -13.15 -3.52
CA PHE A 120 0.61 -13.18 -4.26
C PHE A 120 1.86 -12.89 -3.43
N VAL A 121 1.72 -12.33 -2.23
CA VAL A 121 2.86 -11.94 -1.40
C VAL A 121 3.01 -12.90 -0.22
N THR A 122 1.94 -13.17 0.52
CA THR A 122 2.06 -14.00 1.72
C THR A 122 0.77 -14.70 2.12
N GLN A 123 0.92 -15.98 2.46
CA GLN A 123 -0.12 -16.78 3.10
C GLN A 123 0.16 -17.05 4.59
N GLU A 124 1.16 -16.37 5.16
CA GLU A 124 1.55 -16.54 6.55
C GLU A 124 0.41 -16.20 7.52
N ALA A 125 0.45 -16.83 8.68
CA ALA A 125 -0.49 -16.58 9.77
C ALA A 125 0.09 -15.58 10.76
N ASN A 126 -0.75 -15.08 11.66
CA ASN A 126 -0.34 -14.17 12.74
C ASN A 126 0.24 -12.83 12.24
N ILE A 127 -0.17 -12.38 11.04
CA ILE A 127 0.22 -11.07 10.52
C ILE A 127 -0.52 -9.96 11.28
N CYS A 128 0.22 -8.94 11.74
CA CYS A 128 -0.33 -7.72 12.31
C CYS A 128 -0.34 -6.60 11.28
N ILE A 129 -1.52 -6.09 10.93
CA ILE A 129 -1.66 -4.92 10.06
C ILE A 129 -1.61 -3.64 10.90
N ILE A 130 -0.67 -2.75 10.59
CA ILE A 130 -0.56 -1.43 11.21
C ILE A 130 -1.07 -0.41 10.19
N SER A 131 -2.15 0.30 10.51
CA SER A 131 -2.77 1.23 9.57
C SER A 131 -3.11 2.58 10.20
N ASP A 132 -3.47 3.54 9.37
CA ASP A 132 -4.14 4.75 9.83
C ASP A 132 -5.62 4.46 10.19
N ARG A 133 -6.44 5.52 10.27
CA ARG A 133 -7.88 5.44 10.59
C ARG A 133 -8.78 5.80 9.39
N GLY A 134 -8.28 5.71 8.16
CA GLY A 134 -9.05 5.97 6.96
C GLY A 134 -10.29 5.08 6.86
N THR A 135 -11.46 5.65 6.57
CA THR A 135 -12.73 4.91 6.61
C THR A 135 -12.80 3.80 5.56
N GLY A 136 -12.27 4.03 4.36
CA GLY A 136 -12.14 3.01 3.32
C GLY A 136 -11.28 1.83 3.76
N LEU A 137 -10.11 2.13 4.33
CA LEU A 137 -9.17 1.13 4.86
C LEU A 137 -9.83 0.30 5.97
N LEU A 138 -10.44 0.96 6.96
CA LEU A 138 -11.11 0.26 8.06
C LEU A 138 -12.28 -0.59 7.57
N GLY A 139 -13.00 -0.13 6.55
CA GLY A 139 -14.03 -0.90 5.87
C GLY A 139 -13.49 -2.19 5.26
N ALA A 140 -12.34 -2.11 4.56
CA ALA A 140 -11.70 -3.25 3.94
C ALA A 140 -11.15 -4.24 4.96
N LEU A 141 -10.47 -3.76 6.02
CA LEU A 141 -9.95 -4.63 7.07
C LEU A 141 -11.04 -5.46 7.76
N ARG A 142 -12.25 -4.92 7.92
CA ARG A 142 -13.39 -5.66 8.49
C ARG A 142 -13.83 -6.84 7.62
N VAL A 143 -13.62 -6.77 6.31
CA VAL A 143 -13.98 -7.82 5.35
C VAL A 143 -12.83 -8.81 5.15
N GLU A 144 -11.61 -8.31 5.07
CA GLU A 144 -10.43 -9.10 4.72
C GLU A 144 -9.83 -9.84 5.92
N LEU A 145 -9.65 -9.18 7.08
CA LEU A 145 -8.95 -9.79 8.22
C LEU A 145 -9.57 -11.10 8.72
N PRO A 146 -10.90 -11.27 8.79
CA PRO A 146 -11.50 -12.55 9.21
C PRO A 146 -11.11 -13.73 8.32
N GLN A 147 -10.71 -13.47 7.07
CA GLN A 147 -10.27 -14.50 6.11
C GLN A 147 -8.78 -14.86 6.29
N TRP A 148 -8.01 -14.05 7.02
CA TRP A 148 -6.58 -14.26 7.25
C TRP A 148 -6.35 -15.04 8.54
N ARG A 149 -5.50 -16.07 8.49
CA ARG A 149 -5.27 -16.96 9.65
C ARG A 149 -4.63 -16.19 10.82
N ASN A 150 -5.39 -16.00 11.90
CA ASN A 150 -4.96 -15.29 13.12
C ASN A 150 -4.40 -13.88 12.87
N ALA A 151 -4.92 -13.15 11.87
CA ALA A 151 -4.48 -11.79 11.64
C ALA A 151 -5.13 -10.81 12.61
N HIS A 152 -4.40 -9.74 12.93
CA HIS A 152 -4.90 -8.65 13.78
C HIS A 152 -4.59 -7.31 13.11
N SER A 153 -5.32 -6.26 13.49
CA SER A 153 -4.98 -4.89 13.11
C SER A 153 -4.84 -3.99 14.32
N VAL A 154 -3.92 -3.03 14.22
CA VAL A 154 -3.67 -1.99 15.21
C VAL A 154 -3.50 -0.63 14.53
N TYR A 155 -3.77 0.44 15.27
CA TYR A 155 -3.57 1.78 14.75
C TYR A 155 -2.11 2.21 14.84
N CYS A 156 -1.63 2.86 13.79
CA CYS A 156 -0.31 3.46 13.73
C CYS A 156 -0.16 4.53 14.81
N ILE A 157 0.82 4.34 15.70
CA ILE A 157 1.06 5.27 16.82
C ILE A 157 1.38 6.69 16.36
N ARG A 158 2.02 6.84 15.19
CA ARG A 158 2.26 8.15 14.59
C ARG A 158 0.96 8.87 14.24
N HIS A 159 0.00 8.16 13.66
CA HIS A 159 -1.31 8.71 13.32
C HIS A 159 -2.14 9.00 14.57
N VAL A 160 -2.12 8.10 15.56
CA VAL A 160 -2.76 8.34 16.87
C VAL A 160 -2.20 9.59 17.53
N ALA A 161 -0.88 9.72 17.61
CA ALA A 161 -0.22 10.89 18.20
C ALA A 161 -0.50 12.18 17.40
N SER A 162 -0.52 12.09 16.06
CA SER A 162 -0.85 13.25 15.23
C SER A 162 -2.28 13.71 15.44
N ASN A 163 -3.24 12.79 15.56
CA ASN A 163 -4.64 13.13 15.81
C ASN A 163 -4.81 13.69 17.23
N PHE A 164 -4.18 13.08 18.24
CA PHE A 164 -4.12 13.61 19.59
C PHE A 164 -3.61 15.06 19.60
N ASN A 165 -2.49 15.33 18.92
CA ASN A 165 -1.92 16.68 18.88
C ASN A 165 -2.80 17.69 18.13
N LYS A 166 -3.65 17.27 17.17
CA LYS A 166 -4.60 18.19 16.52
C LYS A 166 -5.65 18.69 17.52
N GLU A 167 -6.10 17.83 18.42
CA GLU A 167 -7.07 18.15 19.47
C GLU A 167 -6.45 18.95 20.62
N PHE A 168 -5.37 18.45 21.21
CA PHE A 168 -4.79 19.01 22.44
C PHE A 168 -3.72 20.07 22.20
N ARG A 169 -3.10 20.11 21.01
CA ARG A 169 -2.08 21.08 20.58
C ARG A 169 -0.87 21.18 21.53
N ASP A 170 -0.47 20.04 22.09
CA ASP A 170 0.64 19.92 23.04
C ASP A 170 1.67 18.91 22.51
N THR A 171 2.87 19.41 22.21
CA THR A 171 3.97 18.62 21.65
C THR A 171 4.57 17.64 22.65
N ASP A 172 4.61 17.97 23.93
CA ASP A 172 5.19 17.12 24.97
C ASP A 172 4.27 15.93 25.23
N LEU A 173 2.96 16.15 25.26
CA LEU A 173 1.97 15.08 25.34
C LEU A 173 1.99 14.20 24.09
N LYS A 174 2.16 14.78 22.90
CA LYS A 174 2.34 14.02 21.65
C LYS A 174 3.55 13.07 21.74
N GLU A 175 4.68 13.55 22.25
CA GLU A 175 5.88 12.71 22.42
C GLU A 175 5.66 11.57 23.41
N LYS A 176 4.95 11.83 24.51
CA LYS A 176 4.56 10.78 25.47
C LYS A 176 3.68 9.72 24.82
N VAL A 177 2.72 10.10 23.97
CA VAL A 177 1.91 9.14 23.20
C VAL A 177 2.78 8.31 22.26
N ILE A 178 3.72 8.92 21.54
CA ILE A 178 4.66 8.18 20.66
C ILE A 178 5.52 7.22 21.47
N ALA A 179 5.97 7.61 22.66
CA ALA A 179 6.80 6.78 23.53
C ALA A 179 6.08 5.51 24.01
N MET A 180 4.74 5.53 24.14
CA MET A 180 3.96 4.33 24.47
C MET A 180 4.11 3.23 23.42
N GLY A 181 4.28 3.60 22.15
CA GLY A 181 4.48 2.65 21.05
C GLY A 181 5.91 2.11 20.91
N LYS A 182 6.88 2.61 21.68
CA LYS A 182 8.29 2.14 21.61
C LYS A 182 8.53 0.82 22.33
N TYR A 183 7.59 0.39 23.17
CA TYR A 183 7.68 -0.81 24.00
C TYR A 183 6.71 -1.93 23.58
N MET A 184 6.02 -1.76 22.44
CA MET A 184 5.22 -2.78 21.76
C MET A 184 6.06 -3.49 20.70
#